data_AF-A0A5D0NYD5-F1
#
_entry.id   AF-A0A5D0NYD5-F1
#
_cell.length_a   1.000
_cell.length_b   1.000
_cell.length_c   1.000
_cell.angle_alpha   90.00
_cell.angle_beta   90.00
_cell.angle_gamma   90.00
#
_symmetry.space_group_name_H-M   'P 1'
#
loop_
_entity.id
_entity.type
_entity.pdbx_description
1 polymer ?
#
loop_
_entity_poly.entity_id
_entity_poly.type
_entity_poly.pdbx_seq_one_letter_code
_entity_poly.pdbx_strand_id
1 'polypeptide(L)' 'MRARWTAVRRWCGTCKDRGMTTAEYAVGTLAATGLAAALFKVVTSTKVRGLLLHVVERALRLAG' A
#
# COMPACT_ATOMS: atom_id res chain seq x y z
N MET A 1 -28.70 13.92 15.35
CA MET A 1 -27.54 13.25 14.71
C MET A 1 -27.60 13.11 13.17
N ARG A 2 -28.76 13.27 12.50
CA ARG A 2 -28.87 13.09 11.03
C ARG A 2 -28.45 14.31 10.18
N ALA A 3 -28.52 15.52 10.73
CA ALA A 3 -28.24 16.76 10.00
C ALA A 3 -26.75 16.96 9.60
N ARG A 4 -25.82 16.31 10.31
CA ARG A 4 -24.37 16.39 10.01
C ARG A 4 -24.01 15.59 8.75
N TRP A 5 -24.66 14.47 8.52
CA TRP A 5 -24.44 13.60 7.37
C TRP A 5 -24.90 14.24 6.06
N THR A 6 -25.99 15.02 6.09
CA THR A 6 -26.48 15.76 4.93
C THR A 6 -25.55 16.92 4.55
N ALA A 7 -24.93 17.58 5.53
CA ALA A 7 -23.95 18.63 5.27
C ALA A 7 -22.66 18.10 4.62
N VAL A 8 -22.12 16.97 5.10
CA VAL A 8 -20.94 16.30 4.52
C VAL A 8 -21.21 15.85 3.07
N ARG A 9 -22.38 15.26 2.81
CA ARG A 9 -22.77 14.86 1.43
C ARG A 9 -22.91 16.06 0.50
N ARG A 10 -23.41 17.20 1.00
CA ARG A 10 -23.61 18.41 0.19
C ARG A 10 -22.28 19.08 -0.19
N TRP A 11 -21.31 19.12 0.71
CA TRP A 11 -19.96 19.62 0.42
C TRP A 11 -19.19 18.77 -0.58
N CYS A 12 -19.36 17.45 -0.53
CA CYS A 12 -18.72 16.52 -1.48
C CYS A 12 -19.26 16.69 -2.93
N GLY A 13 -20.50 17.14 -3.09
CA GLY A 13 -21.12 17.40 -4.40
C GLY A 13 -20.60 18.65 -5.12
N THR A 14 -20.27 19.73 -4.40
CA THR A 14 -19.76 20.99 -4.98
C THR A 14 -18.25 21.00 -5.21
N CYS A 15 -17.47 20.20 -4.48
CA CYS A 15 -16.02 20.07 -4.67
C CYS A 15 -15.63 19.05 -5.76
N LYS A 16 -16.61 18.30 -6.28
CA LYS A 16 -16.39 17.19 -7.20
C LYS A 16 -15.60 17.64 -8.44
N ASP A 17 -15.95 18.74 -9.09
CA ASP A 17 -15.32 19.09 -10.37
C ASP A 17 -13.97 19.80 -10.27
N ARG A 18 -13.60 20.40 -9.13
CA ARG A 18 -12.32 21.13 -8.99
C ARG A 18 -11.20 20.38 -8.27
N GLY A 19 -11.52 19.35 -7.49
CA GLY A 19 -10.54 18.65 -6.64
C GLY A 19 -10.45 17.14 -6.86
N MET A 20 -11.30 16.56 -7.71
CA MET A 20 -11.37 15.11 -7.89
C MET A 20 -10.12 14.56 -8.59
N THR A 21 -9.58 15.25 -9.61
CA THR A 21 -8.33 14.81 -10.27
C THR A 21 -7.13 14.83 -9.32
N THR A 22 -6.91 15.91 -8.56
CA THR A 22 -5.80 15.99 -7.59
C THR A 22 -5.95 14.98 -6.44
N ALA A 23 -7.16 14.76 -5.95
CA ALA A 23 -7.43 13.77 -4.90
C ALA A 23 -7.20 12.34 -5.40
N GLU A 24 -7.58 12.03 -6.64
CA GLU A 24 -7.34 10.71 -7.26
C GLU A 24 -5.85 10.39 -7.33
N TYR A 25 -5.02 11.32 -7.80
CA TYR A 25 -3.56 11.12 -7.85
C TYR A 25 -2.94 10.99 -6.46
N ALA A 26 -3.38 11.80 -5.51
CA ALA A 26 -2.89 11.73 -4.13
C ALA A 26 -3.23 10.37 -3.48
N VAL A 27 -4.49 9.94 -3.58
CA VAL A 27 -4.92 8.64 -3.03
C VAL A 27 -4.27 7.48 -3.77
N GLY A 28 -4.07 7.57 -5.09
CA GLY A 28 -3.34 6.57 -5.87
C GLY A 28 -1.90 6.39 -5.38
N THR A 29 -1.21 7.49 -5.08
CA THR A 29 0.16 7.46 -4.53
C THR A 29 0.19 6.88 -3.12
N LEU A 30 -0.77 7.25 -2.26
CA LEU A 30 -0.90 6.69 -0.91
C LEU A 30 -1.21 5.19 -0.94
N ALA A 31 -2.07 4.73 -1.85
CA ALA A 31 -2.36 3.32 -2.04
C ALA A 31 -1.12 2.54 -2.48
N ALA A 32 -0.36 3.05 -3.46
CA ALA A 32 0.88 2.45 -3.91
C ALA A 32 1.93 2.38 -2.79
N THR A 33 2.06 3.45 -2.01
CA THR A 33 2.99 3.51 -0.87
C THR A 33 2.59 2.51 0.23
N GLY A 34 1.30 2.39 0.52
CA GLY A 34 0.78 1.40 1.47
C GLY A 34 1.06 -0.04 1.04
N LEU A 35 0.88 -0.34 -0.24
CA LEU A 35 1.25 -1.65 -0.81
C LEU A 35 2.75 -1.91 -0.70
N ALA A 36 3.59 -0.92 -1.04
CA ALA A 36 5.04 -1.02 -0.94
C ALA A 36 5.49 -1.28 0.51
N ALA A 37 4.89 -0.61 1.49
CA ALA A 37 5.16 -0.83 2.91
C ALA A 37 4.76 -2.24 3.36
N ALA A 38 3.62 -2.75 2.88
CA ALA A 38 3.19 -4.12 3.15
C ALA A 38 4.15 -5.15 2.55
N LEU A 39 4.60 -4.96 1.30
CA LEU A 39 5.59 -5.82 0.65
C LEU A 39 6.95 -5.77 1.36
N PHE A 40 7.39 -4.58 1.80
CA PHE A 40 8.61 -4.42 2.56
C PHE A 40 8.56 -5.25 3.85
N LYS A 41 7.46 -5.19 4.60
CA LYS A 41 7.25 -6.04 5.79
C LYS A 41 7.36 -7.53 5.47
N VAL A 42 6.79 -7.98 4.35
CA VAL A 42 6.86 -9.38 3.92
C VAL A 42 8.31 -9.78 3.62
N VAL A 43 9.01 -9.00 2.79
CA VAL A 43 10.37 -9.30 2.34
C VAL A 43 11.38 -9.24 3.48
N THR A 44 11.23 -8.30 4.42
CA THR A 44 12.12 -8.17 5.59
C THR A 44 11.80 -9.19 6.70
N SER A 45 10.72 -9.95 6.58
CA SER A 45 10.34 -10.94 7.59
C SER A 45 11.41 -12.04 7.76
N THR A 46 11.51 -12.57 8.99
CA THR A 46 12.42 -13.68 9.31
C THR A 46 12.13 -14.92 8.49
N LYS A 47 10.85 -15.19 8.19
CA LYS A 47 10.41 -16.32 7.36
C LYS A 47 10.97 -16.22 5.94
N VAL A 48 10.78 -15.08 5.27
CA VAL A 48 11.28 -14.89 3.89
C VAL A 48 12.81 -14.93 3.86
N ARG A 49 13.47 -14.28 4.83
CA ARG A 49 14.94 -14.34 4.94
C ARG A 49 15.45 -15.77 5.14
N GLY A 50 14.80 -16.56 5.98
CA GLY A 50 15.15 -17.97 6.19
C GLY A 50 15.00 -18.82 4.93
N LEU A 51 13.92 -18.61 4.16
CA LEU A 51 13.74 -19.29 2.87
C LEU A 51 14.85 -18.93 1.88
N LEU A 52 15.22 -17.65 1.78
CA LEU A 52 16.32 -17.21 0.93
C LEU A 52 17.66 -17.81 1.36
N LEU A 53 17.94 -17.83 2.67
CA LEU A 53 19.15 -18.47 3.21
C LEU A 53 19.23 -19.94 2.83
N HIS A 54 18.14 -20.70 2.96
CA HIS A 54 18.11 -22.11 2.55
C HIS A 54 18.38 -22.31 1.05
N VAL A 55 17.88 -21.42 0.20
CA VAL A 55 18.18 -21.48 -1.24
C VAL A 55 19.67 -21.25 -1.51
N VAL A 56 20.28 -20.26 -0.84
CA VAL A 56 21.71 -19.96 -0.96
C VAL A 56 22.58 -21.12 -0.44
N GLU A 57 22.27 -21.67 0.74
CA GLU A 57 22.97 -22.83 1.29
C GLU A 57 22.93 -24.03 0.35
N ARG A 58 21.76 -24.30 -0.26
CA ARG A 58 21.62 -25.37 -1.24
C ARG A 58 22.46 -25.12 -2.48
N ALA A 59 22.49 -23.89 -2.98
CA ALA A 59 23.31 -23.53 -4.14
C ALA A 59 24.82 -23.71 -3.86
N LEU A 60 25.28 -23.31 -2.68
CA LEU A 60 26.69 -23.47 -2.28
C LEU A 60 27.09 -24.94 -2.14
N ARG A 61 26.22 -25.80 -1.59
CA ARG A 61 26.46 -27.25 -1.49
C ARG A 61 26.52 -27.97 -2.84
N LEU A 62 25.95 -27.41 -3.90
CA LEU A 62 26.00 -27.98 -5.25
C LEU A 62 27.24 -27.52 -6.02
N ALA A 63 27.86 -26.41 -5.61
CA ALA A 63 28.97 -25.79 -6.31
C ALA A 63 30.35 -26.23 -5.79
N GLY A 64 30.43 -26.71 -4.54
CA GLY A 64 31.61 -27.34 -3.96
C GLY A 64 31.48 -28.85 -3.97
#